data_AF-A0A9P8V0J9-F1
#
_entry.id   AF-A0A9P8V0J9-F1
#
_cell.length_a   1.000
_cell.length_b   1.000
_cell.length_c   1.000
_cell.angle_alpha   90.00
_cell.angle_beta   90.00
_cell.angle_gamma   90.00
#
_symmetry.space_group_name_H-M   'P 1'
#
loop_
_entity.id
_entity.type
_entity.pdbx_description
1 polymer ?
#
loop_
_entity_poly.entity_id
_entity_poly.type
_entity_poly.pdbx_seq_one_letter_code
_entity_poly.pdbx_strand_id
1 'polypeptide(L)'
;MSSPNPELRRAVIAIYKELLFLGREYPLGYDYFRPRLHKAFSANASLRDDAAIKAGIERAEFVKKEIEALYYLKRYRTLRKRYVPGA
;
A
#
# COMPACT_ATOMS: atom_id res chain seq x y z
N MET A 1 3.35 -20.93 -22.95
CA MET A 1 3.37 -19.79 -22.00
C MET A 1 1.95 -19.56 -21.55
N SER A 2 1.64 -19.68 -20.25
CA SER A 2 0.29 -19.41 -19.75
C SER A 2 -0.08 -17.94 -19.94
N SER A 3 -1.27 -17.71 -20.48
CA SER A 3 -1.85 -16.37 -20.56
C SER A 3 -2.04 -15.78 -19.15
N PRO A 4 -1.75 -14.49 -18.94
CA PRO A 4 -1.91 -13.86 -17.63
C PRO A 4 -3.37 -13.87 -17.19
N ASN A 5 -3.61 -14.29 -15.95
CA ASN A 5 -4.96 -14.37 -15.37
C ASN A 5 -5.60 -12.96 -15.26
N PRO A 6 -6.72 -12.70 -15.96
CA PRO A 6 -7.32 -11.36 -16.01
C PRO A 6 -7.83 -10.87 -14.65
N GLU A 7 -8.30 -11.77 -13.79
CA GLU A 7 -8.81 -11.41 -12.45
C GLU A 7 -7.67 -11.00 -11.53
N LEU A 8 -6.55 -11.74 -11.53
CA LEU A 8 -5.36 -11.35 -10.77
C LEU A 8 -4.80 -10.01 -11.26
N ARG A 9 -4.81 -9.77 -12.59
CA ARG A 9 -4.39 -8.48 -13.14
C ARG A 9 -5.26 -7.32 -12.63
N ARG A 10 -6.58 -7.51 -12.55
CA ARG A 10 -7.51 -6.51 -12.00
C ARG A 10 -7.22 -6.25 -10.52
N ALA A 11 -7.02 -7.29 -9.72
CA ALA A 11 -6.68 -7.17 -8.31
C ALA A 11 -5.38 -6.40 -8.07
N VAL A 12 -4.31 -6.70 -8.83
CA VAL A 12 -3.03 -5.97 -8.77
C VAL A 12 -3.22 -4.48 -9.08
N ILE A 13 -4.01 -4.15 -10.10
CA ILE A 13 -4.29 -2.75 -10.48
C ILE A 13 -5.10 -2.03 -9.38
N ALA A 14 -6.07 -2.71 -8.78
CA ALA A 14 -6.87 -2.16 -7.70
C ALA A 14 -6.00 -1.79 -6.49
N ILE A 15 -5.23 -2.74 -5.96
CA ILE A 15 -4.38 -2.50 -4.78
C ILE A 15 -3.29 -1.46 -5.05
N TYR A 16 -2.74 -1.41 -6.28
CA TYR A 16 -1.79 -0.36 -6.67
C TYR A 16 -2.41 1.04 -6.60
N LYS A 17 -3.64 1.21 -7.11
CA LYS A 17 -4.36 2.48 -7.05
C LYS A 17 -4.73 2.87 -5.63
N GLU A 18 -5.16 1.91 -4.81
CA GLU A 18 -5.46 2.14 -3.40
C GLU A 18 -4.21 2.59 -2.62
N LEU A 19 -3.08 1.92 -2.82
CA LEU A 19 -1.81 2.31 -2.20
C LEU A 19 -1.35 3.69 -2.66
N LEU A 20 -1.53 4.05 -3.94
CA LEU A 20 -1.24 5.42 -4.41
C LEU A 20 -2.14 6.46 -3.75
N PHE A 21 -3.42 6.15 -3.58
CA PHE A 21 -4.37 7.04 -2.90
C PHE A 21 -3.97 7.24 -1.44
N LEU A 22 -3.74 6.14 -0.71
CA LEU A 22 -3.28 6.18 0.67
C LEU A 22 -1.92 6.86 0.79
N GLY A 23 -1.01 6.71 -0.17
CA GLY A 23 0.31 7.32 -0.14
C GLY A 23 0.34 8.85 -0.19
N ARG A 24 -0.78 9.52 -0.49
CA ARG A 24 -0.85 11.00 -0.58
C ARG A 24 -0.56 11.71 0.74
N GLU A 25 -0.98 11.11 1.85
CA GLU A 25 -0.75 11.66 3.20
C GLU A 25 0.46 11.02 3.90
N TYR A 26 1.30 10.28 3.16
CA TYR A 26 2.44 9.58 3.73
C TYR A 26 3.39 10.57 4.42
N PRO A 27 3.97 10.24 5.60
CA PRO A 27 4.74 11.21 6.39
C PRO A 27 5.92 11.89 5.67
N LEU A 28 6.53 11.19 4.72
CA LEU A 28 7.65 11.70 3.92
C LEU A 28 7.21 12.36 2.60
N GLY A 29 5.90 12.50 2.39
CA GLY A 29 5.32 13.10 1.19
C GLY A 29 5.07 12.11 0.04
N TYR A 30 4.19 12.52 -0.87
CA TYR A 30 3.79 11.68 -2.01
C TYR A 30 4.92 11.47 -3.02
N ASP A 31 5.77 12.47 -3.25
CA ASP A 31 6.92 12.37 -4.16
C ASP A 31 7.98 11.40 -3.65
N TYR A 32 8.03 11.17 -2.34
CA TYR A 32 8.84 10.10 -1.75
C TYR A 32 8.21 8.72 -1.95
N PHE A 33 6.90 8.62 -1.74
CA PHE A 33 6.18 7.35 -1.72
C PHE A 33 5.94 6.77 -3.12
N ARG A 34 5.42 7.58 -4.05
CA ARG A 34 5.02 7.17 -5.40
C ARG A 34 6.12 6.42 -6.18
N PRO A 35 7.37 6.93 -6.31
CA PRO A 35 8.39 6.22 -7.07
C PRO A 35 8.82 4.90 -6.41
N ARG A 36 8.75 4.80 -5.08
CA ARG A 36 9.07 3.56 -4.34
C ARG A 36 8.01 2.50 -4.55
N LEU A 37 6.74 2.88 -4.47
CA LEU A 37 5.63 1.99 -4.79
C LEU A 37 5.75 1.50 -6.24
N HIS A 38 5.95 2.42 -7.19
CA HIS A 38 6.09 2.06 -8.59
C HIS A 38 7.26 1.10 -8.82
N LYS A 39 8.43 1.37 -8.23
CA LYS A 39 9.60 0.48 -8.32
C LYS A 39 9.30 -0.92 -7.79
N ALA A 40 8.60 -1.05 -6.66
CA ALA A 40 8.24 -2.33 -6.07
C ALA A 40 7.30 -3.17 -6.97
N PHE A 41 6.33 -2.53 -7.60
CA PHE A 41 5.42 -3.20 -8.54
C PHE A 41 6.12 -3.55 -9.86
N SER A 42 6.90 -2.61 -10.41
CA SER A 42 7.65 -2.81 -11.66
C SER A 42 8.69 -3.92 -11.57
N ALA A 43 9.32 -4.12 -10.40
CA ALA A 43 10.25 -5.22 -10.16
C ALA A 43 9.61 -6.61 -10.34
N ASN A 44 8.29 -6.72 -10.17
CA ASN A 44 7.53 -7.97 -10.29
C ASN A 44 6.71 -8.04 -11.59
N ALA A 45 6.89 -7.12 -12.55
CA ALA A 45 6.05 -7.04 -13.76
C ALA A 45 6.15 -8.25 -14.70
N SER A 46 7.28 -8.98 -14.63
CA SER A 46 7.52 -10.20 -15.41
C SER A 46 6.94 -11.46 -14.75
N LEU A 47 6.40 -11.38 -13.54
CA LEU A 47 5.84 -12.51 -12.82
C LEU A 47 4.63 -13.10 -13.57
N ARG A 48 4.63 -14.41 -13.79
CA ARG A 48 3.58 -15.15 -14.51
C ARG A 48 2.93 -16.27 -13.70
N ASP A 49 3.49 -16.60 -12.54
CA ASP A 49 2.94 -17.62 -11.66
C ASP A 49 1.80 -17.04 -10.81
N ASP A 50 0.62 -17.66 -10.90
CA ASP A 50 -0.59 -17.20 -10.21
C ASP A 50 -0.44 -17.25 -8.68
N ALA A 51 0.27 -18.24 -8.14
CA ALA A 51 0.50 -18.36 -6.70
C ALA A 51 1.39 -17.23 -6.18
N ALA A 52 2.49 -16.95 -6.88
CA ALA A 52 3.36 -15.83 -6.56
C ALA A 52 2.66 -14.47 -6.71
N ILE A 53 1.78 -14.30 -7.72
CA ILE A 53 1.00 -13.06 -7.87
C ILE A 53 0.06 -12.87 -6.67
N LYS A 54 -0.63 -13.94 -6.24
CA LYS A 54 -1.49 -13.90 -5.04
C LYS A 54 -0.70 -13.52 -3.78
N ALA A 55 0.47 -14.11 -3.58
CA ALA A 55 1.35 -13.75 -2.46
C ALA A 55 1.81 -12.28 -2.53
N GLY A 56 2.07 -11.76 -3.73
CA GLY A 56 2.37 -10.36 -3.97
C GLY A 56 1.21 -9.43 -3.59
N ILE A 57 -0.03 -9.79 -3.94
CA ILE A 57 -1.24 -9.07 -3.56
C ILE A 57 -1.43 -9.08 -2.04
N GLU A 58 -1.27 -10.23 -1.39
CA GLU A 58 -1.38 -10.36 0.07
C GLU A 58 -0.36 -9.48 0.80
N ARG A 59 0.88 -9.43 0.30
CA ARG A 59 1.91 -8.52 0.82
C ARG A 59 1.50 -7.05 0.63
N ALA A 60 0.89 -6.69 -0.49
CA ALA A 60 0.43 -5.32 -0.73
C ALA A 60 -0.73 -4.94 0.22
N GLU A 61 -1.65 -5.87 0.51
CA GLU A 61 -2.71 -5.71 1.51
C GLU A 61 -2.16 -5.55 2.93
N PHE A 62 -1.09 -6.27 3.28
CA PHE A 62 -0.41 -6.08 4.56
C PHE A 62 0.16 -4.66 4.68
N VAL A 63 0.89 -4.19 3.65
CA VAL A 63 1.45 -2.82 3.63
C VAL A 63 0.35 -1.76 3.68
N LYS A 64 -0.79 -1.98 3.03
CA LYS A 64 -1.96 -1.11 3.11
C LYS A 64 -2.41 -0.93 4.56
N LYS A 65 -2.56 -2.03 5.32
CA LYS A 65 -2.94 -1.98 6.74
C LYS A 65 -1.91 -1.25 7.60
N GLU A 66 -0.61 -1.39 7.31
CA GLU A 66 0.43 -0.63 8.01
C GLU A 66 0.29 0.88 7.79
N ILE A 67 0.03 1.29 6.54
CA ILE A 67 -0.18 2.71 6.21
C ILE A 67 -1.45 3.24 6.89
N GLU A 68 -2.54 2.48 6.89
CA GLU A 68 -3.76 2.82 7.62
C GLU A 68 -3.49 2.97 9.13
N ALA A 69 -2.72 2.05 9.73
CA ALA A 69 -2.34 2.12 11.13
C ALA A 69 -1.52 3.39 11.46
N LEU A 70 -0.62 3.82 10.56
CA LEU A 70 0.08 5.10 10.70
C LEU A 70 -0.89 6.28 10.73
N TYR A 71 -1.94 6.27 9.91
CA TYR A 71 -2.99 7.30 9.96
C TYR A 71 -3.77 7.29 11.27
N TYR A 72 -4.16 6.12 11.76
CA TYR A 72 -4.82 6.00 13.06
C TYR A 72 -3.93 6.52 14.19
N LEU A 73 -2.65 6.17 14.18
CA LEU A 73 -1.68 6.62 15.19
C LEU A 73 -1.50 8.14 15.17
N LYS A 74 -1.41 8.76 13.99
CA LYS A 74 -1.33 10.22 13.84
C LYS A 74 -2.57 10.92 14.44
N ARG A 75 -3.77 10.40 14.15
CA ARG A 75 -5.02 10.93 14.73
C ARG A 75 -5.07 10.75 16.24
N TYR A 76 -4.72 9.56 16.73
CA TYR A 76 -4.66 9.25 18.16
C TYR A 76 -3.72 10.20 18.90
N ARG A 77 -2.49 10.40 18.40
CA ARG A 77 -1.52 11.35 18.99
C ARG A 77 -2.08 12.77 19.06
N THR A 78 -2.79 13.20 18.02
CA THR A 78 -3.40 14.53 17.97
C THR A 78 -4.53 14.69 18.99
N LEU A 79 -5.42 13.70 19.10
CA LEU A 79 -6.50 13.69 20.08
C LEU A 79 -5.95 13.64 21.51
N ARG A 80 -4.98 12.77 21.78
CA ARG A 80 -4.35 12.66 23.11
C ARG A 80 -3.77 13.99 23.56
N LYS A 81 -3.03 14.69 22.69
CA LYS A 81 -2.46 16.02 23.01
C LYS A 81 -3.53 17.07 23.33
N ARG A 82 -4.71 16.98 22.73
CA ARG A 82 -5.80 17.97 22.93
C ARG A 82 -6.62 17.70 24.19
N TYR A 83 -6.86 16.43 24.51
CA TYR A 83 -7.85 16.05 25.52
C TYR A 83 -7.27 15.41 26.78
N VAL A 84 -5.98 15.06 26.80
CA VAL A 84 -5.31 14.50 27.99
C VAL A 84 -4.38 15.56 28.60
N PRO A 85 -4.77 16.19 29.71
CA PRO A 85 -3.91 17.15 30.41
C PRO A 85 -2.61 16.48 30.88
N GLY A 86 -1.45 17.10 30.59
CA GLY A 86 -0.13 16.60 31.02
C GLY A 86 0.47 15.47 30.17
N ALA A 87 -0.09 15.18 28.99
CA ALA A 87 0.47 14.24 28.01
C ALA A 87 1.36 14.89 26.94
#